data_AF-A0A8T5URW9-F1
#
_entry.id   AF-A0A8T5URW9-F1
#
_cell.length_a   1.000
_cell.length_b   1.000
_cell.length_c   1.000
_cell.angle_alpha   90.00
_cell.angle_beta   90.00
_cell.angle_gamma   90.00
#
_symmetry.space_group_name_H-M   'P 1'
#
loop_
_entity.id
_entity.type
_entity.pdbx_description
1 polymer ?
#
loop_
_entity_poly.entity_id
_entity_poly.type
_entity_poly.pdbx_seq_one_letter_code
_entity_poly.pdbx_strand_id
1 'polypeptide(L)'
;MDPLYLFIQRLIGAILGLALVYSSFMLIKVLKNKEFALSMVFLNKNRIINLFGLLVIATFSIFLTGLDYVFFGNSITVEILLDLNALILLIFTFSIQKLMRGDESKWT
;
A
#
# COMPACT_ATOMS: atom_id res chain seq x y z
N MET A 1 22.48 -3.17 -20.06
CA MET A 1 21.10 -3.36 -19.57
C MET A 1 20.16 -3.03 -20.70
N ASP A 2 19.24 -3.91 -21.03
CA ASP A 2 18.37 -3.74 -22.18
C ASP A 2 17.33 -2.64 -21.92
N PRO A 3 17.16 -1.66 -22.84
CA PRO A 3 16.21 -0.56 -22.66
C PRO A 3 14.76 -1.04 -22.52
N LEU A 4 14.44 -2.22 -23.05
CA LEU A 4 13.16 -2.89 -22.86
C LEU A 4 12.88 -3.23 -21.38
N TYR A 5 13.90 -3.66 -20.63
CA TYR A 5 13.74 -4.01 -19.22
C TYR A 5 13.35 -2.79 -18.37
N LEU A 6 14.05 -1.67 -18.56
CA LEU A 6 13.75 -0.40 -17.88
C LEU A 6 12.36 0.12 -18.22
N PHE A 7 11.94 -0.03 -19.48
CA PHE A 7 10.59 0.36 -19.90
C PHE A 7 9.51 -0.48 -19.20
N ILE A 8 9.69 -1.80 -19.11
CA ILE A 8 8.76 -2.69 -18.43
C ILE A 8 8.67 -2.36 -16.93
N GLN A 9 9.81 -2.13 -16.27
CA GLN A 9 9.85 -1.78 -14.85
C GLN A 9 9.05 -0.50 -14.56
N ARG A 10 9.28 0.56 -15.35
CA ARG A 10 8.54 1.83 -15.21
C ARG A 10 7.06 1.69 -15.51
N LEU A 11 6.69 0.84 -16.45
CA LEU A 11 5.29 0.55 -16.76
C LEU A 11 4.61 -0.16 -15.58
N ILE A 12 5.29 -1.11 -14.93
CA ILE A 12 4.79 -1.78 -13.73
C ILE A 12 4.59 -0.76 -12.60
N GLY A 13 5.59 0.08 -12.33
CA GLY A 13 5.49 1.13 -11.32
C GLY A 13 4.33 2.10 -11.59
N ALA A 14 4.12 2.49 -12.85
CA ALA A 14 2.99 3.32 -13.24
C ALA A 14 1.63 2.64 -12.99
N ILE A 15 1.50 1.35 -13.31
CA ILE A 15 0.29 0.56 -13.05
C ILE A 15 0.02 0.44 -11.54
N LEU A 16 1.06 0.16 -10.74
CA LEU A 16 0.95 0.10 -9.28
C LEU A 16 0.54 1.45 -8.70
N GLY A 17 1.11 2.54 -9.18
CA GLY A 17 0.74 3.90 -8.79
C GLY A 17 -0.73 4.21 -9.08
N LEU A 18 -1.21 3.91 -10.29
CA LEU A 18 -2.62 4.10 -10.67
C LEU A 18 -3.56 3.24 -9.81
N ALA A 19 -3.21 1.98 -9.56
CA ALA A 19 -3.97 1.10 -8.69
C ALA A 19 -4.03 1.64 -7.26
N LEU A 20 -2.93 2.20 -6.74
CA LEU A 20 -2.86 2.78 -5.39
C LEU A 20 -3.75 4.02 -5.27
N VAL A 21 -3.74 4.89 -6.28
CA VAL A 21 -4.63 6.06 -6.34
C VAL A 21 -6.09 5.62 -6.34
N TYR A 22 -6.45 4.66 -7.19
CA TYR A 22 -7.82 4.13 -7.25
C TYR A 22 -8.25 3.50 -5.92
N SER A 23 -7.39 2.67 -5.32
CA SER A 23 -7.62 2.04 -4.02
C SER A 23 -7.83 3.10 -2.92
N SER A 24 -7.01 4.13 -2.90
CA SER A 24 -7.13 5.23 -1.92
C SER A 24 -8.46 5.98 -2.07
N PHE A 25 -8.90 6.23 -3.31
CA PHE A 25 -10.20 6.85 -3.57
C PHE A 25 -11.36 5.99 -3.08
N MET A 26 -11.30 4.68 -3.29
CA MET A 26 -12.31 3.73 -2.78
C MET A 26 -12.31 3.68 -1.25
N LEU A 27 -11.14 3.75 -0.61
CA LEU A 27 -11.04 3.82 0.84
C LEU A 27 -11.71 5.07 1.42
N ILE A 28 -11.50 6.24 0.81
CA ILE A 28 -12.15 7.49 1.25
C ILE A 28 -13.68 7.37 1.17
N LYS A 29 -14.21 6.74 0.12
CA LYS A 29 -15.66 6.50 -0.01
C LYS A 29 -16.18 5.63 1.12
N VAL A 30 -15.45 4.59 1.50
CA VAL A 30 -15.84 3.68 2.59
C VAL A 30 -15.77 4.37 3.96
N LEU A 31 -14.80 5.26 4.17
CA LEU A 31 -14.60 5.98 5.44
C LEU A 31 -15.56 7.17 5.66
N LYS A 32 -16.54 7.40 4.78
CA LYS A 32 -17.43 8.57 4.85
C LYS A 32 -18.28 8.61 6.13
N ASN A 33 -18.57 7.45 6.74
CA ASN A 33 -19.24 7.36 8.04
C ASN A 33 -18.21 7.16 9.17
N LYS A 34 -17.87 8.26 9.85
CA LYS A 34 -16.83 8.29 10.90
C LYS A 34 -17.17 7.40 12.10
N GLU A 35 -18.44 7.35 12.51
CA GLU A 35 -18.88 6.58 13.68
C GLU A 35 -18.73 5.08 13.41
N PHE A 36 -19.19 4.63 12.24
CA PHE A 36 -19.06 3.24 11.80
C PHE A 36 -17.61 2.81 11.64
N ALA A 37 -16.76 3.67 11.04
CA ALA A 37 -15.34 3.39 10.90
C ALA A 37 -14.64 3.22 12.25
N LEU A 38 -14.98 4.07 13.24
CA LEU A 38 -14.44 3.98 14.59
C LEU A 38 -14.86 2.66 15.26
N SER A 39 -16.13 2.29 15.16
CA SER A 39 -16.62 1.01 15.69
C SER A 39 -15.90 -0.19 15.08
N MET A 40 -15.66 -0.18 13.76
CA MET A 40 -14.95 -1.27 13.06
C MET A 40 -13.49 -1.44 13.49
N VAL A 41 -12.81 -0.34 13.81
CA VAL A 41 -11.44 -0.35 14.36
C VAL A 41 -11.44 -1.03 15.72
N PHE A 42 -12.38 -0.68 16.60
CA PHE A 42 -12.48 -1.28 17.94
C PHE A 42 -12.88 -2.75 17.91
N LEU A 43 -13.74 -3.16 16.97
CA LEU A 43 -14.17 -4.55 16.79
C LEU A 43 -13.04 -5.47 16.30
N ASN A 44 -12.10 -4.94 15.53
CA ASN A 44 -11.09 -5.74 14.83
C ASN A 44 -9.64 -5.40 15.26
N LYS A 45 -9.38 -5.26 16.56
CA LYS A 45 -8.07 -4.86 17.13
C LYS A 45 -6.89 -5.63 16.53
N ASN A 46 -6.96 -6.96 16.41
CA ASN A 46 -5.87 -7.77 15.85
C ASN A 46 -5.59 -7.44 14.38
N ARG A 47 -6.63 -7.18 13.58
CA ARG A 47 -6.46 -6.80 12.16
C ARG A 47 -5.84 -5.41 12.06
N ILE A 48 -6.21 -4.49 12.94
CA ILE A 48 -5.62 -3.14 13.02
C ILE A 48 -4.13 -3.21 13.41
N ILE A 49 -3.74 -4.09 14.32
CA ILE A 49 -2.33 -4.30 14.67
C ILE A 49 -1.53 -4.76 13.44
N ASN A 50 -2.07 -5.69 12.65
CA ASN A 50 -1.42 -6.13 11.41
C ASN A 50 -1.29 -4.98 10.39
N LEU A 51 -2.32 -4.14 10.27
CA LEU A 51 -2.29 -2.95 9.41
C LEU A 51 -1.25 -1.93 9.87
N PHE A 52 -1.10 -1.74 11.17
CA PHE A 52 -0.05 -0.91 11.74
C PHE A 52 1.35 -1.48 11.42
N GLY A 53 1.53 -2.80 11.52
CA GLY A 53 2.75 -3.47 11.09
C GLY A 53 3.10 -3.21 9.62
N LEU A 54 2.11 -3.27 8.72
CA LEU A 54 2.30 -2.93 7.29
C LEU A 54 2.75 -1.48 7.09
N LEU A 55 2.19 -0.52 7.85
CA LEU A 55 2.64 0.88 7.80
C LEU A 55 4.09 1.05 8.26
N VAL A 56 4.48 0.36 9.33
CA VAL A 56 5.87 0.40 9.83
C VAL A 56 6.82 -0.15 8.77
N ILE A 57 6.48 -1.27 8.14
CA ILE A 57 7.28 -1.86 7.06
C ILE A 57 7.37 -0.92 5.86
N ALA A 58 6.26 -0.31 5.43
CA ALA A 58 6.26 0.67 4.33
C ALA A 58 7.15 1.88 4.65
N THR A 59 7.01 2.43 5.86
CA THR A 59 7.81 3.58 6.30
C THR A 59 9.30 3.25 6.34
N PHE A 60 9.65 2.07 6.86
CA PHE A 60 11.03 1.61 6.89
C PHE A 60 11.58 1.34 5.47
N SER A 61 10.77 0.78 4.58
CA SER A 61 11.13 0.58 3.17
C SER A 61 11.43 1.90 2.45
N ILE A 62 10.62 2.95 2.67
CA ILE A 62 10.89 4.30 2.14
C ILE A 62 12.22 4.84 2.67
N PHE A 63 12.48 4.67 3.96
CA PHE A 63 13.73 5.10 4.57
C PHE A 63 14.95 4.39 3.94
N LEU A 64 14.87 3.06 3.77
CA LEU A 64 15.91 2.28 3.07
C LEU A 64 16.09 2.74 1.62
N THR A 65 15.00 3.05 0.92
CA THR A 65 15.05 3.60 -0.44
C THR A 65 15.79 4.93 -0.48
N GLY A 66 15.55 5.80 0.48
CA GLY A 66 16.25 7.08 0.62
C GLY A 66 17.73 6.91 0.93
N LEU A 67 18.09 5.95 1.80
CA LEU A 67 19.49 5.59 2.04
C LEU A 67 20.14 5.05 0.75
N ASP A 68 19.47 4.16 0.03
CA ASP A 68 20.00 3.57 -1.20
C ASP A 68 20.27 4.65 -2.28
N TYR A 69 19.33 5.58 -2.42
CA TYR A 69 19.47 6.73 -3.30
C TYR A 69 20.68 7.61 -2.95
N VAL A 70 20.93 7.88 -1.68
CA VAL A 70 22.02 8.76 -1.22
C VAL A 70 23.39 8.07 -1.26
N PHE A 71 23.48 6.82 -0.81
CA PHE A 71 24.77 6.14 -0.60
C PHE A 71 25.25 5.33 -1.80
N PHE A 72 24.34 4.68 -2.53
CA PHE A 72 24.71 3.78 -3.63
C PHE A 72 24.38 4.38 -5.00
N GLY A 73 23.39 5.27 -5.09
CA GLY A 73 23.00 5.94 -6.33
C GLY A 73 22.53 4.98 -7.43
N ASN A 74 22.16 3.75 -7.05
CA ASN A 74 21.73 2.73 -8.00
C ASN A 74 20.25 2.92 -8.34
N SER A 75 20.02 3.65 -9.44
CA SER A 75 18.66 3.93 -9.95
C SER A 75 17.76 2.70 -10.08
N ILE A 76 18.30 1.53 -10.43
CA ILE A 76 17.50 0.31 -10.60
C ILE A 76 17.00 -0.20 -9.25
N THR A 77 17.89 -0.29 -8.26
CA THR A 77 17.52 -0.74 -6.91
C THR A 77 16.49 0.20 -6.29
N VAL A 78 16.67 1.51 -6.47
CA VAL A 78 15.71 2.53 -6.02
C VAL A 78 14.35 2.33 -6.69
N GLU A 79 14.28 2.15 -8.01
CA GLU A 79 13.02 1.89 -8.72
C GLU A 79 12.34 0.61 -8.20
N ILE A 80 13.08 -0.49 -7.98
CA ILE A 80 12.52 -1.74 -7.41
C ILE A 80 11.96 -1.52 -6.00
N LEU A 81 12.69 -0.80 -5.15
CA LEU A 81 12.26 -0.52 -3.77
C LEU A 81 11.01 0.36 -3.74
N LEU A 82 10.90 1.33 -4.64
CA LEU A 82 9.70 2.16 -4.80
C LEU A 82 8.49 1.32 -5.22
N ASP A 83 8.66 0.41 -6.18
CA ASP A 83 7.60 -0.49 -6.64
C ASP A 83 7.14 -1.44 -5.52
N LEU A 84 8.08 -2.01 -4.77
CA LEU A 84 7.78 -2.84 -3.60
C LEU A 84 7.00 -2.07 -2.54
N ASN A 85 7.39 -0.83 -2.27
CA ASN A 85 6.69 0.01 -1.31
C ASN A 85 5.28 0.37 -1.78
N ALA A 86 5.10 0.68 -3.08
CA ALA A 86 3.78 0.90 -3.67
C ALA A 86 2.88 -0.34 -3.51
N LEU A 87 3.43 -1.54 -3.69
CA LEU A 87 2.74 -2.80 -3.47
C LEU A 87 2.35 -3.02 -1.99
N ILE A 88 3.21 -2.69 -1.04
CA ILE A 88 2.89 -2.76 0.40
C ILE A 88 1.72 -1.82 0.74
N LEU A 89 1.76 -0.58 0.23
CA LEU A 89 0.68 0.40 0.43
C LEU A 89 -0.64 -0.02 -0.23
N LEU A 90 -0.57 -0.71 -1.38
CA LEU A 90 -1.73 -1.31 -2.02
C LEU A 90 -2.37 -2.39 -1.15
N ILE A 91 -1.58 -3.30 -0.61
CA ILE A 91 -2.06 -4.33 0.32
C ILE A 91 -2.69 -3.69 1.56
N PHE A 92 -2.05 -2.64 2.09
CA PHE A 92 -2.55 -1.89 3.24
C PHE A 92 -3.91 -1.25 2.95
N THR A 93 -4.01 -0.47 1.87
CA THR A 93 -5.25 0.23 1.49
C THR A 93 -6.40 -0.75 1.21
N PHE A 94 -6.12 -1.86 0.53
CA PHE A 94 -7.09 -2.93 0.29
C PHE A 94 -7.54 -3.60 1.60
N SER A 95 -6.61 -3.88 2.50
CA SER A 95 -6.90 -4.52 3.79
C SER A 95 -7.75 -3.61 4.70
N ILE A 96 -7.54 -2.28 4.68
CA ILE A 96 -8.43 -1.34 5.37
C ILE A 96 -9.82 -1.34 4.73
N GLN A 97 -9.92 -1.28 3.39
CA GLN A 97 -11.22 -1.34 2.74
C GLN A 97 -12.01 -2.59 3.14
N LYS A 98 -11.35 -3.75 3.15
CA LYS A 98 -11.95 -5.01 3.58
C LYS A 98 -12.37 -4.97 5.06
N LEU A 99 -11.55 -4.37 5.92
CA LEU A 99 -11.89 -4.18 7.33
C LEU A 99 -13.16 -3.35 7.51
N MET A 100 -13.25 -2.25 6.75
CA MET A 100 -14.30 -1.26 6.90
C MET A 100 -15.61 -1.67 6.23
N ARG A 101 -15.57 -2.48 5.16
CA ARG A 101 -16.79 -3.07 4.57
C ARG A 101 -17.44 -4.13 5.46
N GLY A 102 -16.71 -4.64 6.45
CA GLY A 102 -17.22 -5.69 7.33
C GLY A 102 -17.30 -7.04 6.65
N ASP A 103 -17.68 -8.05 7.42
CA ASP A 103 -17.83 -9.42 6.96
C ASP A 103 -19.16 -9.59 6.19
N GLU A 104 -19.32 -8.89 5.06
CA GLU A 104 -20.43 -9.11 4.11
C GLU A 104 -20.43 -10.55 3.56
N SER A 105 -19.37 -11.34 3.81
CA SER A 105 -19.24 -12.74 3.39
C SER A 105 -19.97 -13.77 4.26
N LYS A 106 -20.60 -13.34 5.37
CA LYS A 106 -21.36 -14.26 6.26
C LYS A 106 -22.85 -14.39 5.93
N TRP A 107 -23.33 -13.80 4.84
CA TRP A 107 -24.74 -13.81 4.44
C TRP A 107 -24.99 -14.22 2.97
N THR A 108 -24.06 -14.97 2.37
CA THR A 108 -24.25 -15.69 1.10
C THR A 108 -23.89 -17.15 1.26
#